data_AF-G5R748-F1
#
_entry.id   AF-G5R748-F1
#
_cell.length_a   1.000
_cell.length_b   1.000
_cell.length_c   1.000
_cell.angle_alpha   90.00
_cell.angle_beta   90.00
_cell.angle_gamma   90.00
#
_symmetry.space_group_name_H-M   'P 1'
#
loop_
_entity.id
_entity.type
_entity.pdbx_description
1 polymer ?
#
loop_
_entity_poly.entity_id
_entity_poly.type
_entity_poly.pdbx_seq_one_letter_code
_entity_poly.pdbx_strand_id
1 'polypeptide(L)'
;MLSLKPCEGAPPQWRLFKDGDYTITVDTRSGTPTLLLSIKTEPERTAQLARQCPVWDGSPLTLDVRQTFPEGTVVRDYYSGQTDTVQNGQITLQPADSHGLLLLERAETHASAPFNWRNATVYFVLTDRFRNGDATNDHSYGRHKDGMQEIGTFHGGDLRGLTSQLDYLQQLGVNALWISSPFEQIHGWVGGGTKGDFPHYAYHGYYTQDWTTLDANMGSEADLRALVDG
;
A
#
# COMPACT_ATOMS: atom_id res chain seq x y z
N MET A 1 -30.90 -8.17 -0.60
CA MET A 1 -32.34 -8.35 -0.92
C MET A 1 -33.05 -7.05 -0.62
N LEU A 2 -33.92 -6.61 -1.51
CA LEU A 2 -34.73 -5.40 -1.33
C LEU A 2 -36.15 -5.82 -0.99
N SER A 3 -36.74 -5.27 0.07
CA SER A 3 -38.16 -5.48 0.37
C SER A 3 -39.02 -4.71 -0.62
N LEU A 4 -39.99 -5.39 -1.24
CA LEU A 4 -40.90 -4.78 -2.20
C LEU A 4 -42.07 -4.09 -1.49
N LYS A 5 -42.48 -2.96 -2.06
CA LYS A 5 -43.70 -2.24 -1.67
C LYS A 5 -44.67 -2.21 -2.86
N PRO A 6 -45.98 -2.00 -2.64
CA PRO A 6 -46.93 -1.75 -3.72
C PRO A 6 -46.47 -0.58 -4.61
N CYS A 7 -46.76 -0.68 -5.91
CA CYS A 7 -46.41 0.37 -6.87
C CYS A 7 -47.23 1.64 -6.61
N GLU A 8 -46.54 2.77 -6.42
CA GLU A 8 -47.16 4.10 -6.31
C GLU A 8 -46.44 5.07 -7.26
N GLY A 9 -47.20 5.86 -8.02
CA GLY A 9 -46.64 6.86 -8.94
C GLY A 9 -46.00 6.28 -10.21
N ALA A 10 -45.11 7.06 -10.83
CA ALA A 10 -44.43 6.67 -12.07
C ALA A 10 -43.30 5.65 -11.79
N PRO A 11 -43.06 4.68 -12.69
CA PRO A 11 -42.03 3.68 -12.50
C PRO A 11 -40.63 4.32 -12.43
N PRO A 12 -39.74 3.79 -11.57
CA PRO A 12 -38.37 4.29 -11.47
C PRO A 12 -37.61 4.03 -12.77
N GLN A 13 -36.78 4.99 -13.16
CA GLN A 13 -35.87 4.83 -14.29
C GLN A 13 -34.70 3.93 -13.87
N TRP A 14 -34.50 2.85 -14.60
CA TRP A 14 -33.39 1.93 -14.36
C TRP A 14 -32.16 2.42 -15.13
N ARG A 15 -31.01 2.44 -14.46
CA ARG A 15 -29.70 2.71 -15.09
C ARG A 15 -28.90 1.42 -15.14
N LEU A 16 -28.47 1.04 -16.34
CA LEU A 16 -27.52 -0.05 -16.52
C LEU A 16 -26.11 0.44 -16.17
N PHE A 17 -25.51 -0.14 -15.14
CA PHE A 17 -24.13 0.18 -14.73
C PHE A 17 -23.09 -0.75 -15.36
N LYS A 18 -23.51 -1.96 -15.79
CA LYS A 18 -22.64 -2.98 -16.39
C LYS A 18 -23.43 -3.81 -17.39
N ASP A 19 -22.85 -4.17 -18.53
CA ASP A 19 -23.47 -5.13 -19.45
C ASP A 19 -23.43 -6.54 -18.84
N GLY A 20 -24.49 -7.32 -19.05
CA GLY A 20 -24.54 -8.71 -18.58
C GLY A 20 -25.94 -9.31 -18.57
N ASP A 21 -26.01 -10.61 -18.30
CA ASP A 21 -27.26 -11.35 -18.12
C ASP A 21 -27.73 -11.21 -16.67
N TYR A 22 -28.81 -10.47 -16.46
CA TYR A 22 -29.39 -10.25 -15.13
C TYR A 22 -30.50 -11.24 -14.83
N THR A 23 -30.45 -11.86 -13.66
CA THR A 23 -31.54 -12.68 -13.13
C THR A 23 -32.24 -11.92 -12.01
N ILE A 24 -33.56 -11.80 -12.12
CA ILE A 24 -34.41 -11.21 -11.11
C ILE A 24 -35.24 -12.31 -10.47
N THR A 25 -35.11 -12.48 -9.16
CA THR A 25 -35.90 -13.44 -8.38
C THR A 25 -36.75 -12.68 -7.36
N VAL A 26 -38.05 -12.94 -7.38
CA VAL A 26 -39.00 -12.42 -6.37
C VAL A 26 -39.39 -13.57 -5.45
N ASP A 27 -39.15 -13.43 -4.15
CA ASP A 27 -39.57 -14.38 -3.13
C ASP A 27 -40.74 -13.82 -2.33
N THR A 28 -41.90 -14.46 -2.43
CA THR A 28 -43.15 -14.05 -1.77
C THR A 28 -43.47 -14.89 -0.53
N ARG A 29 -42.58 -15.79 -0.10
CA ARG A 29 -42.87 -16.79 0.95
C ARG A 29 -42.84 -16.23 2.37
N SER A 30 -42.01 -15.23 2.62
CA SER A 30 -42.09 -14.40 3.83
C SER A 30 -43.10 -13.30 3.58
N GLY A 31 -44.06 -13.04 4.47
CA GLY A 31 -45.18 -12.09 4.26
C GLY A 31 -44.83 -10.65 3.82
N THR A 32 -43.56 -10.30 3.65
CA THR A 32 -43.08 -9.20 2.80
C THR A 32 -42.31 -9.77 1.60
N PRO A 33 -42.78 -9.59 0.36
CA PRO A 33 -42.05 -10.02 -0.81
C PRO A 33 -40.66 -9.37 -0.90
N THR A 34 -39.65 -10.16 -1.25
CA THR A 34 -38.27 -9.67 -1.44
C THR A 34 -37.80 -9.86 -2.87
N LEU A 35 -36.95 -8.94 -3.32
CA LEU A 35 -36.30 -8.95 -4.62
C LEU A 35 -34.81 -9.26 -4.47
N LEU A 36 -34.33 -10.22 -5.25
CA LEU A 36 -32.92 -10.47 -5.45
C LEU A 36 -32.57 -10.23 -6.93
N LEU A 37 -31.61 -9.34 -7.16
CA LEU A 37 -31.00 -9.11 -8.47
C LEU A 37 -29.61 -9.74 -8.46
N SER A 38 -29.35 -10.68 -9.36
CA SER A 38 -28.03 -11.26 -9.55
C SER A 38 -27.59 -11.07 -11.00
N ILE A 39 -26.27 -10.95 -11.20
CA ILE A 39 -25.65 -10.93 -12.52
C ILE A 39 -25.05 -12.30 -12.75
N LYS A 40 -25.45 -12.96 -13.82
CA LYS A 40 -24.81 -14.20 -14.26
C LYS A 40 -23.38 -13.85 -14.64
N THR A 41 -22.44 -14.27 -13.79
CA THR A 41 -21.01 -14.12 -14.07
C THR A 41 -20.65 -15.30 -14.95
N GLU A 42 -20.29 -15.05 -16.22
CA GLU A 42 -19.59 -16.09 -16.98
C GLU A 42 -18.35 -16.47 -16.17
N PRO A 43 -18.07 -17.77 -15.97
CA PRO A 43 -16.82 -18.16 -15.35
C PRO A 43 -15.72 -17.50 -16.17
N GLU A 44 -14.91 -16.65 -15.54
CA GLU A 44 -13.69 -16.16 -16.16
C GLU A 44 -12.98 -17.40 -16.68
N ARG A 45 -12.79 -17.47 -17.99
CA ARG A 45 -11.89 -18.44 -18.57
C ARG A 45 -10.51 -18.00 -18.12
N THR A 46 -10.14 -18.36 -16.89
CA THR A 46 -8.77 -18.38 -16.44
C THR A 46 -8.09 -19.36 -17.36
N ALA A 47 -7.59 -18.86 -18.49
CA ALA A 47 -6.52 -19.53 -19.17
C ALA A 47 -5.43 -19.62 -18.11
N GLN A 48 -5.33 -20.79 -17.47
CA GLN A 48 -4.18 -21.19 -16.68
C GLN A 48 -3.02 -21.33 -17.66
N LEU A 49 -2.56 -20.20 -18.18
CA LEU A 49 -1.18 -20.07 -18.57
C LEU A 49 -0.45 -19.93 -17.24
N ALA A 50 -0.24 -21.07 -16.57
CA ALA A 50 0.84 -21.19 -15.61
C ALA A 50 2.13 -20.99 -16.43
N ARG A 51 2.45 -19.73 -16.73
CA ARG A 51 3.75 -19.36 -17.24
C ARG A 51 4.69 -19.63 -16.09
N GLN A 52 5.32 -20.80 -16.09
CA GLN A 52 6.51 -20.99 -15.28
C GLN A 52 7.50 -19.94 -15.75
N CYS A 53 7.87 -19.03 -14.86
CA CYS A 53 8.98 -18.12 -15.12
C CYS A 53 10.20 -19.01 -15.43
N PRO A 54 10.89 -18.78 -16.56
CA PRO A 54 12.08 -19.54 -16.86
C PRO A 54 13.07 -19.39 -15.71
N VAL A 55 13.63 -20.52 -15.26
CA VAL A 55 14.69 -20.52 -14.25
C VAL A 55 15.99 -20.18 -14.95
N TRP A 56 16.65 -19.14 -14.47
CA TRP A 56 17.95 -18.75 -14.99
C TRP A 56 19.03 -19.77 -14.63
N ASP A 57 19.85 -20.14 -15.60
CA ASP A 57 20.88 -21.18 -15.49
C ASP A 57 22.28 -20.63 -15.18
N GLY A 58 22.39 -19.32 -14.94
CA GLY A 58 23.66 -18.63 -14.70
C GLY A 58 24.34 -18.09 -15.96
N SER A 59 23.79 -18.33 -17.15
CA SER A 59 24.36 -17.85 -18.41
C SER A 59 24.00 -16.39 -18.72
N PRO A 60 24.79 -15.68 -19.55
CA PRO A 60 24.39 -14.38 -20.07
C PRO A 60 23.06 -14.43 -20.82
N LEU A 61 22.25 -13.39 -20.68
CA LEU A 61 20.96 -13.28 -21.36
C LEU A 61 21.07 -12.37 -22.57
N THR A 62 20.73 -12.89 -23.74
CA THR A 62 20.56 -12.10 -24.97
C THR A 62 19.10 -11.68 -25.13
N LEU A 63 18.85 -10.37 -25.21
CA LEU A 63 17.52 -9.79 -25.26
C LEU A 63 17.33 -8.97 -26.54
N ASP A 64 16.19 -9.14 -27.22
CA ASP A 64 15.75 -8.21 -28.26
C ASP A 64 15.19 -6.95 -27.59
N VAL A 65 15.82 -5.81 -27.87
CA VAL A 65 15.55 -4.52 -27.24
C VAL A 65 15.15 -3.44 -28.26
N ARG A 66 14.96 -3.81 -29.53
CA ARG A 66 14.79 -2.87 -30.66
C ARG A 66 13.58 -1.96 -30.55
N GLN A 67 12.56 -2.38 -29.79
CA GLN A 67 11.35 -1.58 -29.57
C GLN A 67 11.55 -0.42 -28.59
N THR A 68 12.59 -0.50 -27.74
CA THR A 68 12.83 0.45 -26.65
C THR A 68 14.12 1.24 -26.85
N PHE A 69 15.18 0.59 -27.35
CA PHE A 69 16.50 1.18 -27.51
C PHE A 69 16.92 1.13 -29.00
N PRO A 70 17.19 2.29 -29.63
CA PRO A 70 17.72 2.35 -30.99
C PRO A 70 19.07 1.65 -31.13
N GLU A 71 19.38 1.20 -32.36
CA GLU A 71 20.69 0.65 -32.72
C GLU A 71 21.83 1.59 -32.32
N GLY A 72 22.92 1.04 -31.76
CA GLY A 72 24.06 1.81 -31.27
C GLY A 72 23.87 2.46 -29.89
N THR A 73 22.69 2.36 -29.27
CA THR A 73 22.48 2.84 -27.89
C THR A 73 23.29 1.98 -26.93
N VAL A 74 24.01 2.61 -25.99
CA VAL A 74 24.61 1.90 -24.86
C VAL A 74 23.54 1.68 -23.79
N VAL A 75 23.22 0.42 -23.50
CA VAL A 75 22.24 0.00 -22.50
C VAL A 75 22.99 -0.51 -21.28
N ARG A 76 22.51 -0.15 -20.09
CA ARG A 76 23.03 -0.58 -18.79
C ARG A 76 22.01 -1.47 -18.09
N ASP A 77 22.47 -2.53 -17.44
CA ASP A 77 21.69 -3.18 -16.40
C ASP A 77 21.93 -2.47 -15.06
N TYR A 78 20.86 -1.97 -14.44
CA TYR A 78 20.90 -1.20 -13.20
C TYR A 78 21.51 -2.02 -12.05
N TYR A 79 21.19 -3.31 -11.96
CA TYR A 79 21.63 -4.17 -10.86
C TYR A 79 23.13 -4.49 -10.92
N SER A 80 23.63 -4.95 -12.07
CA SER A 80 25.04 -5.33 -12.24
C SER A 80 25.96 -4.16 -12.58
N GLY A 81 25.41 -3.05 -13.08
CA GLY A 81 26.18 -1.94 -13.64
C GLY A 81 26.84 -2.26 -14.99
N GLN A 82 26.68 -3.46 -15.52
CA GLN A 82 27.23 -3.85 -16.82
C GLN A 82 26.52 -3.10 -17.94
N THR A 83 27.24 -2.86 -19.03
CA THR A 83 26.72 -2.20 -20.22
C THR A 83 26.98 -3.00 -21.47
N ASP A 84 26.07 -2.93 -22.43
CA ASP A 84 26.26 -3.45 -23.78
C ASP A 84 25.66 -2.47 -24.81
N THR A 85 26.14 -2.52 -26.03
CA THR A 85 25.65 -1.67 -27.12
C THR A 85 24.64 -2.44 -27.95
N VAL A 86 23.49 -1.82 -28.26
CA VAL A 86 22.48 -2.45 -29.12
C VAL A 86 23.09 -2.74 -30.49
N GLN A 87 23.24 -4.03 -30.80
CA GLN A 87 23.74 -4.55 -32.08
C GLN A 87 22.70 -5.49 -32.70
N ASN A 88 22.28 -5.19 -33.94
CA ASN A 88 21.19 -5.87 -34.64
C ASN A 88 19.88 -5.89 -33.82
N GLY A 89 19.64 -4.85 -33.02
CA GLY A 89 18.50 -4.76 -32.10
C GLY A 89 18.60 -5.62 -30.84
N GLN A 90 19.75 -6.20 -30.53
CA GLN A 90 19.96 -7.06 -29.35
C GLN A 90 21.07 -6.53 -28.44
N ILE A 91 21.01 -6.95 -27.18
CA ILE A 91 22.10 -6.83 -26.19
C ILE A 91 22.32 -8.17 -25.49
N THR A 92 23.48 -8.37 -24.90
CA THR A 92 23.80 -9.53 -24.06
C THR A 92 24.46 -9.09 -22.76
N LEU A 93 23.83 -9.38 -21.62
CA LEU A 93 24.29 -9.00 -20.29
C LEU A 93 24.21 -10.19 -19.33
N GLN A 94 25.13 -10.26 -18.37
CA GLN A 94 25.11 -11.23 -17.28
C GLN A 94 24.29 -10.66 -16.12
N PRO A 95 23.14 -11.26 -15.75
CA PRO A 95 22.41 -10.87 -14.54
C PRO A 95 23.29 -10.92 -13.29
N ALA A 96 23.08 -9.98 -12.36
CA ALA A 96 23.66 -9.99 -11.03
C ALA A 96 23.06 -11.13 -10.16
N ASP A 97 23.13 -11.00 -8.84
CA ASP A 97 22.42 -11.86 -7.87
C ASP A 97 20.89 -11.59 -7.87
N SER A 98 20.32 -11.28 -9.04
CA SER A 98 18.93 -10.97 -9.31
C SER A 98 18.16 -12.17 -9.88
N HIS A 99 18.74 -13.36 -9.82
CA HIS A 99 18.15 -14.63 -10.29
C HIS A 99 17.62 -14.57 -11.74
N GLY A 100 18.37 -13.90 -12.64
CA GLY A 100 18.00 -13.77 -14.05
C GLY A 100 17.23 -12.51 -14.42
N LEU A 101 17.00 -11.58 -13.48
CA LEU A 101 16.35 -10.31 -13.77
C LEU A 101 17.37 -9.25 -14.23
N LEU A 102 17.07 -8.59 -15.34
CA LEU A 102 17.81 -7.42 -15.84
C LEU A 102 16.88 -6.20 -15.81
N LEU A 103 17.37 -5.07 -15.29
CA LEU A 103 16.67 -3.79 -15.32
C LEU A 103 17.42 -2.84 -16.25
N LEU A 104 16.92 -2.71 -17.47
CA LEU A 104 17.63 -2.02 -18.55
C LEU A 104 17.32 -0.52 -18.59
N GLU A 105 18.37 0.30 -18.64
CA GLU A 105 18.31 1.74 -18.86
C GLU A 105 19.36 2.20 -19.88
N ARG A 106 19.31 3.46 -20.35
CA ARG A 106 20.41 4.00 -21.18
C ARG A 106 21.63 4.25 -20.29
N ALA A 107 22.84 3.92 -20.72
CA ALA A 107 24.02 4.19 -19.90
C ALA A 107 24.26 5.70 -19.65
N GLU A 108 23.72 6.55 -20.52
CA GLU A 108 23.81 8.02 -20.44
C GLU A 108 22.82 8.65 -19.44
N THR A 109 21.92 7.87 -18.80
CA THR A 109 21.07 8.41 -17.72
C THR A 109 21.90 8.64 -16.46
N HIS A 110 22.57 9.78 -16.42
CA HIS A 110 23.46 10.17 -15.31
C HIS A 110 22.71 10.86 -14.14
N ALA A 111 21.44 11.22 -14.32
CA ALA A 111 20.66 11.92 -13.31
C ALA A 111 19.50 11.07 -12.82
N SER A 112 19.26 11.09 -11.51
CA SER A 112 18.03 10.55 -10.93
C SER A 112 16.83 11.25 -11.57
N ALA A 113 15.83 10.46 -11.96
CA ALA A 113 14.58 11.03 -12.45
C ALA A 113 13.96 11.91 -11.35
N PRO A 114 13.38 13.07 -11.69
CA PRO A 114 12.66 13.86 -10.71
C PRO A 114 11.53 13.03 -10.10
N PHE A 115 11.29 13.20 -8.81
CA PHE A 115 10.22 12.50 -8.10
C PHE A 115 8.87 12.74 -8.80
N ASN A 116 8.09 11.67 -8.97
CA ASN A 116 6.78 11.73 -9.58
C ASN A 116 5.81 10.81 -8.82
N TRP A 117 4.73 11.39 -8.30
CA TRP A 117 3.68 10.66 -7.58
C TRP A 117 3.05 9.50 -8.38
N ARG A 118 3.06 9.56 -9.72
CA ARG A 118 2.58 8.45 -10.57
C ARG A 118 3.47 7.21 -10.52
N ASN A 119 4.73 7.37 -10.12
CA ASN A 119 5.74 6.32 -10.00
C ASN A 119 6.20 6.14 -8.54
N ALA A 120 5.45 6.66 -7.57
CA ALA A 120 5.81 6.54 -6.17
C ALA A 120 5.54 5.12 -5.66
N THR A 121 6.54 4.53 -5.02
CA THR A 121 6.38 3.33 -4.20
C THR A 121 6.11 3.81 -2.79
N VAL A 122 4.83 3.80 -2.41
CA VAL A 122 4.37 4.31 -1.11
C VAL A 122 4.38 3.19 -0.08
N TYR A 123 4.96 3.45 1.09
CA TYR A 123 4.88 2.57 2.25
C TYR A 123 4.00 3.21 3.32
N PHE A 124 2.89 2.54 3.67
CA PHE A 124 2.06 2.96 4.79
C PHE A 124 2.60 2.41 6.11
N VAL A 125 2.90 3.32 7.04
CA VAL A 125 3.40 3.03 8.38
C VAL A 125 2.32 3.39 9.39
N LEU A 126 1.82 2.38 10.11
CA LEU A 126 1.13 2.60 11.38
C LEU A 126 2.19 2.91 12.43
N THR A 127 2.46 4.20 12.68
CA THR A 127 3.66 4.66 13.40
C THR A 127 3.88 3.95 14.74
N ASP A 128 2.83 3.86 15.57
CA ASP A 128 2.84 3.18 16.88
C ASP A 128 3.31 1.71 16.83
N ARG A 129 3.16 1.05 15.68
CA ARG A 129 3.46 -0.38 15.51
C ARG A 129 4.73 -0.66 14.71
N PHE A 130 5.48 0.37 14.35
CA PHE A 130 6.63 0.22 13.47
C PHE A 130 7.93 0.05 14.25
N ARG A 131 8.38 1.10 14.97
CA ARG A 131 9.60 1.05 15.78
C ARG A 131 9.54 2.09 16.89
N ASN A 132 9.79 1.65 18.13
CA ASN A 132 9.97 2.55 19.27
C ASN A 132 11.42 3.05 19.28
N GLY A 133 11.59 4.35 19.10
CA GLY A 133 12.88 5.05 19.09
C GLY A 133 13.13 5.87 20.37
N ASP A 134 12.08 6.19 21.13
CA ASP A 134 12.16 6.96 22.36
C ASP A 134 11.09 6.53 23.38
N ALA A 135 11.44 5.55 24.21
CA ALA A 135 10.56 5.05 25.27
C ALA A 135 10.18 6.10 26.34
N THR A 136 10.80 7.29 26.35
CA THR A 136 10.44 8.32 27.33
C THR A 136 9.06 8.94 27.06
N ASN A 137 8.51 8.76 25.85
CA ASN A 137 7.23 9.30 25.44
C ASN A 137 6.06 8.28 25.48
N ASP A 138 6.34 7.01 25.79
CA ASP A 138 5.40 5.86 25.74
C ASP A 138 4.14 6.06 26.61
N HIS A 139 4.27 6.84 27.69
CA HIS A 139 3.22 7.04 28.70
C HIS A 139 2.62 8.45 28.70
N SER A 140 2.75 9.16 27.57
CA SER A 140 2.20 10.51 27.44
C SER A 140 0.71 10.56 27.81
N TYR A 141 0.31 11.67 28.44
CA TYR A 141 -1.06 11.90 28.92
C TYR A 141 -1.60 10.85 29.92
N GLY A 142 -0.73 10.05 30.54
CA GLY A 142 -1.13 9.00 31.49
C GLY A 142 -1.66 7.72 30.83
N ARG A 143 -1.46 7.57 29.52
CA ARG A 143 -1.82 6.37 28.77
C ARG A 143 -0.93 5.21 29.22
N HIS A 144 -1.53 4.05 29.41
CA HIS A 144 -0.85 2.88 29.94
C HIS A 144 -1.36 1.60 29.30
N LYS A 145 -0.53 0.57 29.42
CA LYS A 145 -0.81 -0.81 29.04
C LYS A 145 -1.94 -1.39 29.88
N ASP A 146 -2.78 -2.23 29.28
CA ASP A 146 -3.92 -2.88 29.94
C ASP A 146 -3.54 -4.17 30.73
N GLY A 147 -2.30 -4.64 30.58
CA GLY A 147 -1.77 -5.86 31.18
C GLY A 147 -2.27 -7.14 30.51
N MET A 148 -2.95 -7.05 29.37
CA MET A 148 -3.60 -8.15 28.68
C MET A 148 -2.99 -8.36 27.29
N GLN A 149 -3.79 -8.30 26.23
CA GLN A 149 -3.32 -8.47 24.86
C GLN A 149 -2.87 -7.14 24.23
N GLU A 150 -3.11 -6.00 24.89
CA GLU A 150 -2.66 -4.69 24.41
C GLU A 150 -3.16 -4.33 23.00
N ILE A 151 -4.29 -4.92 22.58
CA ILE A 151 -4.82 -4.76 21.23
C ILE A 151 -5.25 -3.32 20.96
N GLY A 152 -5.72 -2.63 22.01
CA GLY A 152 -6.22 -1.26 21.98
C GLY A 152 -5.26 -0.22 22.53
N THR A 153 -4.04 -0.60 22.93
CA THR A 153 -3.08 0.32 23.58
C THR A 153 -1.96 0.75 22.65
N PHE A 154 -1.22 1.79 23.06
CA PHE A 154 0.00 2.25 22.39
C PHE A 154 1.13 1.26 22.62
N HIS A 155 1.91 0.95 21.58
CA HIS A 155 3.08 0.07 21.59
C HIS A 155 4.41 0.84 21.55
N GLY A 156 4.34 2.16 21.44
CA GLY A 156 5.47 3.06 21.61
C GLY A 156 6.22 3.37 20.32
N GLY A 157 5.71 2.94 19.17
CA GLY A 157 6.30 3.35 17.90
C GLY A 157 6.15 4.85 17.67
N ASP A 158 7.23 5.51 17.25
CA ASP A 158 7.32 6.97 17.25
C ASP A 158 8.10 7.50 16.02
N LEU A 159 8.14 8.82 15.88
CA LEU A 159 8.80 9.50 14.76
C LEU A 159 10.32 9.27 14.73
N ARG A 160 10.98 9.13 15.89
CA ARG A 160 12.42 8.83 15.95
C ARG A 160 12.70 7.41 15.50
N GLY A 161 11.88 6.46 15.93
CA GLY A 161 11.92 5.08 15.51
C GLY A 161 11.72 4.96 14.00
N LEU A 162 10.75 5.67 13.44
CA LEU A 162 10.58 5.73 11.99
C LEU A 162 11.79 6.35 11.28
N THR A 163 12.29 7.50 11.74
CA THR A 163 13.46 8.19 11.17
C THR A 163 14.68 7.27 11.13
N SER A 164 14.91 6.50 12.19
CA SER A 164 16.03 5.56 12.27
C SER A 164 15.96 4.37 11.30
N GLN A 165 14.88 4.22 10.53
CA GLN A 165 14.68 3.14 9.55
C GLN A 165 14.53 3.68 8.12
N LEU A 166 14.80 4.96 7.87
CA LEU A 166 14.76 5.51 6.52
C LEU A 166 15.70 4.77 5.57
N ASP A 167 16.90 4.40 6.02
CA ASP A 167 17.85 3.58 5.22
C ASP A 167 17.26 2.22 4.84
N TYR A 168 16.58 1.55 5.78
CA TYR A 168 15.92 0.27 5.52
C TYR A 168 14.80 0.43 4.47
N LEU A 169 13.98 1.47 4.62
CA LEU A 169 12.88 1.77 3.70
C LEU A 169 13.41 2.14 2.31
N GLN A 170 14.52 2.88 2.24
CA GLN A 170 15.19 3.21 0.99
C GLN A 170 15.76 1.97 0.30
N GLN A 171 16.39 1.06 1.06
CA GLN A 171 16.89 -0.22 0.53
C GLN A 171 15.75 -1.12 0.02
N LEU A 172 14.56 -1.03 0.61
CA LEU A 172 13.36 -1.70 0.12
C LEU A 172 12.86 -1.11 -1.22
N GLY A 173 13.34 0.06 -1.63
CA GLY A 173 12.92 0.76 -2.85
C GLY A 173 11.70 1.68 -2.63
N VAL A 174 11.37 1.98 -1.37
CA VAL A 174 10.32 2.95 -1.03
C VAL A 174 10.84 4.36 -1.28
N ASN A 175 10.01 5.22 -1.87
CA ASN A 175 10.36 6.63 -2.11
C ASN A 175 9.28 7.61 -1.65
N ALA A 176 8.23 7.11 -0.98
CA ALA A 176 7.22 7.93 -0.32
C ALA A 176 6.71 7.21 0.94
N LEU A 177 6.59 7.94 2.04
CA LEU A 177 6.02 7.44 3.28
C LEU A 177 4.62 8.03 3.48
N TRP A 178 3.69 7.16 3.87
CA TRP A 178 2.40 7.55 4.43
C TRP A 178 2.38 7.09 5.88
N ILE A 179 2.24 8.01 6.83
CA ILE A 179 2.25 7.69 8.27
C ILE A 179 0.87 7.87 8.89
N SER A 180 0.66 7.28 10.08
CA SER A 180 -0.46 7.67 10.96
C SER A 180 -0.51 9.18 11.17
N SER A 181 -1.72 9.73 11.37
CA SER A 181 -1.86 11.16 11.66
C SER A 181 -1.02 11.54 12.88
N PRO A 182 -0.13 12.54 12.76
CA PRO A 182 0.80 12.86 13.85
C PRO A 182 0.19 13.86 14.85
N PHE A 183 -0.98 14.41 14.57
CA PHE A 183 -1.65 15.40 15.41
C PHE A 183 -2.07 14.84 16.77
N GLU A 184 -2.25 15.70 17.77
CA GLU A 184 -2.67 15.30 19.11
C GLU A 184 -4.02 14.60 19.10
N GLN A 185 -4.03 13.40 19.66
CA GLN A 185 -5.20 12.56 19.78
C GLN A 185 -5.86 12.73 21.14
N ILE A 186 -7.10 12.23 21.29
CA ILE A 186 -7.76 12.17 22.60
C ILE A 186 -6.85 11.52 23.64
N HIS A 187 -6.79 12.09 24.84
CA HIS A 187 -5.88 11.60 25.89
C HIS A 187 -6.40 10.29 26.51
N GLY A 188 -7.72 10.13 26.56
CA GLY A 188 -8.39 8.93 27.06
C GLY A 188 -8.56 7.85 25.98
N TRP A 189 -9.54 6.97 26.21
CA TRP A 189 -9.86 5.85 25.34
C TRP A 189 -11.38 5.78 25.11
N VAL A 190 -11.77 5.07 24.06
CA VAL A 190 -13.17 4.68 23.79
C VAL A 190 -13.32 3.18 23.97
N GLY A 191 -14.55 2.68 24.14
CA GLY A 191 -14.78 1.24 24.22
C GLY A 191 -14.50 0.55 22.89
N GLY A 192 -13.56 -0.39 22.86
CA GLY A 192 -13.27 -1.26 21.73
C GLY A 192 -14.13 -2.52 21.70
N GLY A 193 -14.15 -3.24 20.57
CA GLY A 193 -14.95 -4.46 20.43
C GLY A 193 -16.44 -4.20 20.20
N THR A 194 -17.27 -5.25 20.33
CA THR A 194 -18.71 -5.16 20.00
C THR A 194 -19.50 -4.51 21.13
N LYS A 195 -18.99 -4.57 22.37
CA LYS A 195 -19.69 -4.07 23.56
C LYS A 195 -18.87 -3.11 24.42
N GLY A 196 -17.74 -2.60 23.93
CA GLY A 196 -16.79 -1.83 24.75
C GLY A 196 -15.97 -2.74 25.66
N ASP A 197 -15.53 -3.87 25.12
CA ASP A 197 -14.89 -4.99 25.83
C ASP A 197 -13.49 -4.64 26.36
N PHE A 198 -12.84 -3.61 25.83
CA PHE A 198 -11.49 -3.17 26.22
C PHE A 198 -11.27 -1.67 25.94
N PRO A 199 -10.31 -1.01 26.60
CA PRO A 199 -9.94 0.36 26.29
C PRO A 199 -9.25 0.46 24.92
N HIS A 200 -9.79 1.28 24.03
CA HIS A 200 -9.23 1.54 22.71
C HIS A 200 -8.72 2.98 22.63
N TYR A 201 -7.41 3.11 22.75
CA TYR A 201 -6.69 4.37 22.60
C TYR A 201 -6.50 4.73 21.13
N ALA A 202 -6.11 5.98 20.90
CA ALA A 202 -5.94 6.56 19.58
C ALA A 202 -4.58 6.26 18.91
N TYR A 203 -3.97 5.10 19.19
CA TYR A 203 -2.65 4.72 18.66
C TYR A 203 -2.55 4.72 17.13
N HIS A 204 -3.70 4.63 16.47
CA HIS A 204 -3.83 4.64 15.01
C HIS A 204 -3.88 6.06 14.40
N GLY A 205 -4.03 7.11 15.22
CA GLY A 205 -4.04 8.51 14.74
C GLY A 205 -5.37 8.99 14.15
N TYR A 206 -6.52 8.40 14.50
CA TYR A 206 -7.83 8.79 13.92
C TYR A 206 -8.84 9.38 14.91
N TYR A 207 -8.43 9.63 16.16
CA TYR A 207 -9.26 10.30 17.18
C TYR A 207 -8.62 11.64 17.55
N THR A 208 -8.48 12.52 16.57
CA THR A 208 -7.78 13.80 16.74
C THR A 208 -8.55 14.72 17.67
N GLN A 209 -7.83 15.28 18.65
CA GLN A 209 -8.32 16.26 19.61
C GLN A 209 -7.89 17.68 19.21
N ASP A 210 -6.64 17.85 18.82
CA ASP A 210 -6.07 19.13 18.40
C ASP A 210 -5.26 18.96 17.11
N TRP A 211 -5.64 19.70 16.07
CA TRP A 211 -5.02 19.67 14.74
C TRP A 211 -3.80 20.59 14.61
N THR A 212 -3.43 21.29 15.68
CA THR A 212 -2.36 22.31 15.67
C THR A 212 -1.10 21.87 16.40
N THR A 213 -1.15 20.75 17.12
CA THR A 213 -0.03 20.22 17.90
C THR A 213 0.17 18.73 17.60
N LEU A 214 1.38 18.24 17.81
CA LEU A 214 1.75 16.84 17.66
C LEU A 214 1.32 16.03 18.90
N ASP A 215 0.92 14.77 18.69
CA ASP A 215 0.67 13.87 19.82
C ASP A 215 1.99 13.54 20.52
N ALA A 216 2.03 13.77 21.83
CA ALA A 216 3.23 13.55 22.62
C ALA A 216 3.71 12.09 22.62
N ASN A 217 2.85 11.09 22.37
CA ASN A 217 3.30 9.69 22.16
C ASN A 217 4.06 9.49 20.84
N MET A 218 3.87 10.36 19.84
CA MET A 218 4.55 10.24 18.54
C MET A 218 5.89 10.99 18.50
N GLY A 219 6.03 12.04 19.32
CA GLY A 219 7.26 12.83 19.45
C GLY A 219 7.01 14.33 19.36
N SER A 220 8.09 15.08 19.12
CA SER A 220 8.09 16.54 19.04
C SER A 220 8.09 17.07 17.60
N GLU A 221 7.86 18.38 17.44
CA GLU A 221 8.01 19.06 16.14
C GLU A 221 9.41 18.91 15.57
N ALA A 222 10.43 18.84 16.43
CA ALA A 222 11.81 18.61 16.02
C ALA A 222 12.00 17.20 15.46
N ASP A 223 11.32 16.20 16.02
CA ASP A 223 11.38 14.81 15.53
C ASP A 223 10.66 14.68 14.18
N LEU A 224 9.51 15.35 14.00
CA LEU A 224 8.84 15.42 12.70
C LEU A 224 9.73 16.11 11.66
N ARG A 225 10.38 17.22 12.03
CA ARG A 225 11.32 17.90 11.14
C ARG A 225 12.48 17.00 10.76
N ALA A 226 13.07 16.26 11.71
CA ALA A 226 14.12 15.30 11.43
C ALA A 226 13.66 14.21 10.44
N LEU A 227 12.44 13.68 10.60
CA LEU A 227 11.86 12.72 9.66
C LEU A 227 11.70 13.29 8.25
N VAL A 228 11.29 14.56 8.13
CA VAL A 228 11.08 15.23 6.84
C VAL A 228 12.41 15.57 6.16
N ASP A 229 13.40 16.00 6.93
CA ASP A 229 14.70 16.42 6.41
C ASP A 229 15.55 15.22 5.95
N GLY A 230 15.38 14.05 6.58
CA GLY A 230 16.07 12.80 6.23
C GLY A 230 17.47 12.70 6.83
#